data_AF-A0AAW3A1Q7-F1
#
_entry.id   AF-A0AAW3A1Q7-F1
#
_cell.length_a   1.000
_cell.length_b   1.000
_cell.length_c   1.000
_cell.angle_alpha   90.00
_cell.angle_beta   90.00
_cell.angle_gamma   90.00
#
_symmetry.space_group_name_H-M   'P 1'
#
loop_
_entity.id
_entity.type
_entity.pdbx_description
1 polymer ?
#
loop_
_entity_poly.entity_id
_entity_poly.type
_entity_poly.pdbx_seq_one_letter_code
_entity_poly.pdbx_strand_id
1 'polypeptide(L)'
;MPGVSDRRAAYVSCRIHCLPACFSRAAIAVSKLTLPAPEIPPLVSLCTCGLPGYSAREGEVFSAAAGDLHPRHRLPFVLSRVAASKAIASLSPSKTLTSPKANEAPAVVFTHRREAAPMLHGCGLSIAHEDSVAASVAWPVSSPDSFSPNDSNASPKRLCRGTEVVRAHCSLSDATATAFAYAIDVVSVAEVHRVRSRFPRLGQRWMPQCITAASAEDVRRGLACVQKQPPESGAEVGVPEAGHGSEDVSACQAVGRRDGWWEHLPTPCESEADAYAAVVLAQHWGARECAVKLVGIPGRSFAYKCVGALLPRGGGAVGAESNPFTVSFMVSHSLYSAGVSGVEAATLAKQGLQPLLYLYTWTEWVPFNRTVNLPYVVMLACTPCSSVAR
;
A
#
# COMPACT_ATOMS: atom_id res chain seq x y z
N MET A 1 7.38 -42.96 7.78
CA MET A 1 6.50 -42.29 6.81
C MET A 1 5.52 -41.41 7.59
N PRO A 2 5.82 -40.13 7.82
CA PRO A 2 4.87 -39.22 8.44
C PRO A 2 3.82 -38.80 7.41
N GLY A 3 2.57 -38.82 7.84
CA GLY A 3 1.37 -38.78 7.02
C GLY A 3 1.04 -37.41 6.43
N VAL A 4 0.27 -37.53 5.35
CA VAL A 4 -0.38 -36.50 4.56
C VAL A 4 -1.36 -35.69 5.44
N SER A 5 -0.94 -34.53 5.94
CA SER A 5 -1.85 -33.54 6.55
C SER A 5 -1.37 -32.07 6.48
N ASP A 6 -0.45 -31.71 5.58
CA ASP A 6 -0.01 -30.32 5.39
C ASP A 6 -0.70 -29.64 4.18
N ARG A 7 -2.00 -29.90 4.01
CA ARG A 7 -2.82 -29.10 3.08
C ARG A 7 -3.37 -27.88 3.80
N ARG A 8 -2.84 -26.70 3.42
CA ARG A 8 -3.45 -25.35 3.49
C ARG A 8 -3.23 -24.48 4.73
N ALA A 9 -2.00 -24.33 5.21
CA ALA A 9 -1.64 -23.06 5.87
C ALA A 9 -0.98 -22.15 4.81
N ALA A 10 -1.73 -21.20 4.23
CA ALA A 10 -1.10 -20.18 3.40
C ALA A 10 -0.18 -19.31 4.27
N TYR A 11 1.13 -19.39 4.04
CA TYR A 11 2.16 -18.65 4.80
C TYR A 11 2.24 -17.17 4.44
N VAL A 12 1.70 -16.82 3.27
CA VAL A 12 1.57 -15.45 2.77
C VAL A 12 0.10 -15.17 2.52
N SER A 13 -0.37 -14.04 3.05
CA SER A 13 -1.65 -13.45 2.66
C SER A 13 -1.37 -12.39 1.61
N CYS A 14 -2.15 -12.37 0.53
CA CYS A 14 -2.13 -11.29 -0.45
C CYS A 14 -3.54 -10.78 -0.70
N ARG A 15 -3.72 -9.47 -0.56
CA ARG A 15 -5.04 -8.81 -0.68
C ARG A 15 -4.99 -7.71 -1.71
N ILE A 16 -6.07 -7.58 -2.48
CA ILE A 16 -6.30 -6.41 -3.32
C ILE A 16 -7.06 -5.37 -2.50
N HIS A 17 -6.50 -4.17 -2.40
CA HIS A 17 -7.11 -3.09 -1.62
C HIS A 17 -8.04 -2.27 -2.52
N CYS A 18 -9.29 -2.11 -2.07
CA CYS A 18 -10.22 -1.17 -2.67
C CYS A 18 -9.77 0.25 -2.37
N LEU A 19 -9.58 1.05 -3.42
CA LEU A 19 -9.22 2.45 -3.29
C LEU A 19 -10.46 3.33 -3.33
N PRO A 20 -10.39 4.54 -2.74
CA PRO A 20 -11.35 5.60 -3.02
C PRO A 20 -11.57 5.76 -4.53
N ALA A 21 -12.79 6.10 -4.95
CA ALA A 21 -13.18 6.14 -6.36
C ALA A 21 -12.27 7.03 -7.23
N CYS A 22 -11.67 8.06 -6.63
CA CYS A 22 -10.69 8.94 -7.26
C CYS A 22 -9.39 8.24 -7.70
N PHE A 23 -9.10 7.05 -7.18
CA PHE A 23 -7.97 6.21 -7.60
C PHE A 23 -8.39 4.95 -8.36
N SER A 24 -9.64 4.88 -8.83
CA SER A 24 -10.23 3.68 -9.47
C SER A 24 -9.45 3.09 -10.66
N ARG A 25 -8.48 3.84 -11.21
CA ARG A 25 -7.61 3.39 -12.29
C ARG A 25 -6.35 2.66 -11.82
N ALA A 26 -6.07 2.66 -10.53
CA ALA A 26 -4.94 1.94 -9.94
C ALA A 26 -5.44 0.69 -9.22
N ALA A 27 -4.62 -0.36 -9.27
CA ALA A 27 -4.80 -1.57 -8.48
C ALA A 27 -3.67 -1.67 -7.46
N ILE A 28 -4.03 -1.97 -6.21
CA ILE A 28 -3.08 -2.13 -5.12
C ILE A 28 -3.18 -3.54 -4.58
N ALA A 29 -2.02 -4.15 -4.39
CA ALA A 29 -1.90 -5.38 -3.66
C ALA A 29 -0.91 -5.24 -2.51
N VAL A 30 -1.27 -5.83 -1.37
CA VAL A 30 -0.38 -5.99 -0.21
C VAL A 30 -0.18 -7.47 0.02
N SER A 31 1.08 -7.87 0.16
CA SER A 31 1.48 -9.24 0.53
C SER A 31 2.19 -9.21 1.88
N LYS A 32 1.80 -10.09 2.80
CA LYS A 32 2.41 -10.18 4.14
C LYS A 32 2.46 -11.60 4.66
N LEU A 33 3.37 -11.83 5.59
CA LEU A 33 3.45 -13.09 6.31
C LEU A 33 2.24 -13.29 7.23
N THR A 34 1.76 -14.53 7.31
CA THR A 34 0.67 -14.94 8.22
C THR A 34 1.16 -15.61 9.49
N LEU A 35 2.47 -15.87 9.58
CA LEU A 35 3.14 -16.42 10.75
C LEU A 35 4.37 -15.58 11.14
N PRO A 36 4.83 -15.65 12.40
CA PRO A 36 6.07 -15.04 12.83
C PRO A 36 7.28 -15.54 12.03
N ALA A 37 8.27 -14.67 11.81
CA ALA A 37 9.46 -14.99 11.01
C ALA A 37 10.17 -16.31 11.38
N PRO A 38 10.33 -16.70 12.67
CA PRO A 38 10.96 -17.97 13.04
C PRO A 38 10.17 -19.22 12.61
N GLU A 39 8.87 -19.09 12.34
CA GLU A 39 7.97 -20.18 11.97
C GLU A 39 7.79 -20.27 10.43
N ILE A 40 8.46 -19.40 9.68
CA ILE A 40 8.40 -19.39 8.21
C ILE A 40 9.27 -20.52 7.64
N PRO A 41 8.72 -21.37 6.74
CA PRO A 41 9.50 -22.41 6.10
C PRO A 41 10.58 -21.83 5.18
N PRO A 42 11.58 -22.64 4.75
CA PRO A 42 12.58 -22.21 3.78
C PRO A 42 11.94 -21.58 2.54
N LEU A 43 12.59 -20.55 1.97
CA LEU A 43 12.02 -19.72 0.91
C LEU A 43 11.48 -20.53 -0.28
N VAL A 44 12.17 -21.60 -0.68
CA VAL A 44 11.72 -22.46 -1.78
C VAL A 44 10.37 -23.10 -1.44
N SER A 45 10.24 -23.71 -0.26
CA SER A 45 8.99 -24.32 0.22
C SER A 45 7.88 -23.29 0.39
N LEU A 46 8.20 -22.09 0.88
CA LEU A 46 7.25 -20.98 0.95
C LEU A 46 6.76 -20.59 -0.45
N CYS A 47 7.65 -20.52 -1.44
CA CYS A 47 7.27 -20.13 -2.79
C CYS A 47 6.40 -21.19 -3.48
N THR A 48 6.71 -22.47 -3.31
CA THR A 48 5.99 -23.57 -3.97
C THR A 48 4.62 -23.87 -3.36
N CYS A 49 4.46 -23.63 -2.06
CA CYS A 49 3.26 -24.07 -1.32
C CYS A 49 2.53 -22.95 -0.58
N GLY A 50 3.17 -21.80 -0.37
CA GLY A 50 2.71 -20.74 0.51
C GLY A 50 2.24 -19.46 -0.19
N LEU A 51 2.28 -19.40 -1.52
CA LEU A 51 1.90 -18.20 -2.28
C LEU A 51 0.45 -18.31 -2.79
N PRO A 52 -0.44 -17.39 -2.37
CA PRO A 52 -1.86 -17.48 -2.69
C PRO A 52 -2.15 -17.24 -4.18
N GLY A 53 -2.86 -18.19 -4.79
CA GLY A 53 -3.23 -18.15 -6.21
C GLY A 53 -2.04 -18.25 -7.17
N TYR A 54 -1.00 -18.99 -6.78
CA TYR A 54 0.10 -19.43 -7.64
C TYR A 54 0.31 -20.94 -7.47
N SER A 55 0.59 -21.62 -8.57
CA SER A 55 1.02 -23.01 -8.60
C SER A 55 2.48 -23.15 -8.12
N ALA A 56 2.88 -24.39 -7.78
CA ALA A 56 4.26 -24.67 -7.37
C ALA A 56 5.29 -24.23 -8.43
N ARG A 57 4.98 -24.45 -9.72
CA ARG A 57 5.83 -24.07 -10.85
C ARG A 57 5.98 -22.54 -10.97
N GLU A 58 4.92 -21.79 -10.74
CA GLU A 58 4.99 -20.32 -10.72
C GLU A 58 5.76 -19.83 -9.48
N GLY A 59 5.58 -20.51 -8.34
CA GLY A 59 6.38 -20.33 -7.13
C GLY A 59 7.89 -20.49 -7.35
N GLU A 60 8.31 -21.52 -8.07
CA GLU A 60 9.72 -21.77 -8.42
C GLU A 60 10.34 -20.58 -9.20
N VAL A 61 9.55 -19.88 -10.01
CA VAL A 61 10.05 -18.69 -10.73
C VAL A 61 10.40 -17.56 -9.76
N PHE A 62 9.58 -17.35 -8.71
CA PHE A 62 9.89 -16.35 -7.69
C PHE A 62 11.13 -16.72 -6.87
N SER A 63 11.25 -17.98 -6.44
CA SER A 63 12.39 -18.43 -5.64
C SER A 63 13.69 -18.43 -6.44
N ALA A 64 13.65 -18.84 -7.71
CA ALA A 64 14.80 -18.78 -8.61
C ALA A 64 15.26 -17.34 -8.83
N ALA A 65 14.34 -16.41 -9.10
CA ALA A 65 14.67 -15.00 -9.28
C ALA A 65 15.25 -14.34 -8.01
N ALA A 66 14.90 -14.85 -6.83
CA ALA A 66 15.47 -14.40 -5.56
C ALA A 66 16.83 -15.04 -5.23
N GLY A 67 17.25 -16.10 -5.94
CA GLY A 67 18.41 -16.93 -5.60
C GLY A 67 19.72 -16.16 -5.51
N ASP A 68 19.91 -15.21 -6.42
CA ASP A 68 21.14 -14.41 -6.54
C ASP A 68 21.21 -13.26 -5.53
N LEU A 69 20.13 -12.99 -4.79
CA LEU A 69 20.10 -11.93 -3.79
C LEU A 69 20.73 -12.41 -2.48
N HIS A 70 21.29 -11.46 -1.73
CA HIS A 70 21.73 -11.70 -0.35
C HIS A 70 20.56 -12.28 0.49
N PRO A 71 20.78 -13.24 1.39
CA PRO A 71 19.69 -13.93 2.13
C PRO A 71 18.64 -13.01 2.75
N ARG A 72 19.07 -11.87 3.30
CA ARG A 72 18.16 -10.86 3.91
C ARG A 72 17.21 -10.18 2.92
N HIS A 73 17.49 -10.20 1.62
CA HIS A 73 16.67 -9.55 0.59
C HIS A 73 15.78 -10.52 -0.16
N ARG A 74 15.94 -11.84 0.02
CA ARG A 74 15.22 -12.83 -0.77
C ARG A 74 13.73 -12.86 -0.46
N LEU A 75 13.36 -12.93 0.82
CA LEU A 75 11.95 -12.95 1.23
C LEU A 75 11.24 -11.62 0.91
N PRO A 76 11.80 -10.44 1.25
CA PRO A 76 11.19 -9.15 0.88
C PRO A 76 11.01 -9.00 -0.64
N PHE A 77 11.99 -9.47 -1.42
CA PHE A 77 11.88 -9.52 -2.86
C PHE A 77 10.66 -10.35 -3.30
N VAL A 78 10.52 -11.58 -2.81
CA VAL A 78 9.39 -12.46 -3.17
C VAL A 78 8.06 -11.82 -2.79
N LEU A 79 7.89 -11.33 -1.56
CA LEU A 79 6.67 -10.66 -1.12
C LEU A 79 6.31 -9.49 -2.05
N SER A 80 7.30 -8.69 -2.42
CA SER A 80 7.10 -7.54 -3.31
C SER A 80 6.71 -7.92 -4.73
N ARG A 81 7.22 -9.05 -5.23
CA ARG A 81 6.93 -9.57 -6.57
C ARG A 81 5.57 -10.26 -6.63
N VAL A 82 5.16 -10.92 -5.55
CA VAL A 82 3.79 -11.44 -5.38
C VAL A 82 2.78 -10.29 -5.39
N ALA A 83 3.03 -9.23 -4.60
CA ALA A 83 2.19 -8.04 -4.59
C ALA A 83 2.13 -7.39 -5.99
N ALA A 84 3.27 -7.14 -6.62
CA ALA A 84 3.32 -6.54 -7.96
C ALA A 84 2.55 -7.36 -8.99
N SER A 85 2.75 -8.68 -8.99
CA SER A 85 2.06 -9.62 -9.87
C SER A 85 0.54 -9.55 -9.72
N LYS A 86 0.05 -9.52 -8.47
CA LYS A 86 -1.40 -9.39 -8.20
C LYS A 86 -1.94 -8.02 -8.61
N ALA A 87 -1.21 -6.93 -8.33
CA ALA A 87 -1.61 -5.59 -8.75
C ALA A 87 -1.71 -5.48 -10.28
N ILE A 88 -0.74 -6.02 -11.03
CA ILE A 88 -0.77 -6.05 -12.50
C ILE A 88 -1.95 -6.89 -13.01
N ALA A 89 -2.16 -8.08 -12.45
CA ALA A 89 -3.27 -8.95 -12.84
C ALA A 89 -4.63 -8.25 -12.65
N SER A 90 -4.78 -7.46 -11.57
CA SER A 90 -6.00 -6.71 -11.26
C SER A 90 -6.27 -5.51 -12.18
N LEU A 91 -5.31 -5.07 -13.01
CA LEU A 91 -5.56 -4.03 -14.02
C LEU A 91 -6.25 -4.56 -15.27
N SER A 92 -6.15 -5.86 -15.54
CA SER A 92 -6.77 -6.44 -16.72
C SER A 92 -8.28 -6.50 -16.51
N PRO A 93 -9.10 -5.85 -17.35
CA PRO A 93 -10.55 -6.06 -17.30
C PRO A 93 -10.79 -7.53 -17.56
N SER A 94 -11.39 -8.22 -16.59
CA SER A 94 -11.75 -9.64 -16.69
C SER A 94 -12.44 -9.88 -18.03
N LYS A 95 -11.72 -10.48 -18.98
CA LYS A 95 -12.34 -10.97 -20.21
C LYS A 95 -13.33 -12.04 -19.76
N THR A 96 -14.58 -11.87 -20.15
CA THR A 96 -15.67 -12.85 -20.19
C THR A 96 -16.45 -13.14 -18.89
N LEU A 97 -17.39 -12.25 -18.58
CA LEU A 97 -18.77 -12.68 -18.34
C LEU A 97 -19.39 -12.99 -19.73
N THR A 98 -19.03 -14.13 -20.34
CA THR A 98 -19.68 -14.74 -21.54
C THR A 98 -18.80 -15.85 -22.14
N SER A 99 -18.41 -16.85 -21.34
CA SER A 99 -18.04 -18.17 -21.88
C SER A 99 -18.00 -19.19 -20.73
N PRO A 100 -18.78 -20.30 -20.78
CA PRO A 100 -18.79 -21.32 -19.73
C PRO A 100 -17.57 -22.26 -19.75
N LYS A 101 -16.51 -21.94 -20.49
CA LYS A 101 -15.27 -22.73 -20.49
C LYS A 101 -14.14 -21.86 -19.93
N ALA A 102 -14.14 -21.73 -18.60
CA ALA A 102 -13.12 -21.05 -17.83
C ALA A 102 -11.81 -21.86 -17.87
N ASN A 103 -11.03 -21.68 -18.93
CA ASN A 103 -9.59 -21.80 -18.77
C ASN A 103 -9.17 -20.58 -17.93
N GLU A 104 -8.83 -20.80 -16.66
CA GLU A 104 -8.23 -19.78 -15.81
C GLU A 104 -7.13 -19.08 -16.59
N ALA A 105 -7.25 -17.75 -16.75
CA ALA A 105 -6.17 -16.98 -17.33
C ALA A 105 -4.91 -17.25 -16.50
N PRO A 106 -3.75 -17.51 -17.13
CA PRO A 106 -2.53 -17.81 -16.40
C PRO A 106 -2.21 -16.68 -15.42
N ALA A 107 -1.75 -17.03 -14.22
CA ALA A 107 -1.40 -16.03 -13.23
C ALA A 107 -0.27 -15.15 -13.80
N VAL A 108 -0.36 -13.83 -13.57
CA VAL A 108 0.75 -12.93 -13.89
C VAL A 108 1.89 -13.26 -12.94
N VAL A 109 3.08 -13.59 -13.47
CA VAL A 109 4.29 -13.82 -12.67
C VAL A 109 5.33 -12.75 -13.04
N PHE A 110 5.37 -11.69 -12.24
CA PHE A 110 6.27 -10.57 -12.42
C PHE A 110 7.45 -10.66 -11.44
N THR A 111 8.66 -10.92 -11.94
CA THR A 111 9.90 -10.96 -11.15
C THR A 111 10.87 -9.81 -11.44
N HIS A 112 10.56 -8.98 -12.44
CA HIS A 112 11.49 -8.01 -13.00
C HIS A 112 11.57 -6.73 -12.18
N ARG A 113 12.43 -5.79 -12.56
CA ARG A 113 12.43 -4.45 -11.98
C ARG A 113 11.22 -3.65 -12.47
N ARG A 114 10.75 -2.67 -11.68
CA ARG A 114 9.53 -1.91 -11.97
C ARG A 114 9.57 -1.19 -13.33
N GLU A 115 10.76 -0.81 -13.78
CA GLU A 115 11.00 -0.12 -15.06
C GLU A 115 10.65 -1.01 -16.27
N ALA A 116 10.60 -2.33 -16.10
CA ALA A 116 10.19 -3.26 -17.15
C ALA A 116 8.66 -3.39 -17.29
N ALA A 117 7.89 -3.01 -16.26
CA ALA A 117 6.43 -3.19 -16.24
C ALA A 117 5.70 -2.46 -17.39
N PRO A 118 6.09 -1.23 -17.80
CA PRO A 118 5.48 -0.58 -18.95
C PRO A 118 5.62 -1.38 -20.25
N MET A 119 6.81 -1.95 -20.51
CA MET A 119 7.04 -2.72 -21.74
C MET A 119 6.39 -4.11 -21.71
N LEU A 120 6.40 -4.78 -20.55
CA LEU A 120 5.90 -6.15 -20.42
C LEU A 120 4.38 -6.23 -20.23
N HIS A 121 3.77 -5.21 -19.61
CA HIS A 121 2.38 -5.25 -19.17
C HIS A 121 1.59 -3.96 -19.47
N GLY A 122 2.19 -2.95 -20.11
CA GLY A 122 1.48 -1.70 -20.46
C GLY A 122 1.08 -0.86 -19.24
N CYS A 123 1.69 -1.09 -18.08
CA CYS A 123 1.32 -0.43 -16.83
C CYS A 123 2.52 0.23 -16.14
N GLY A 124 2.27 1.36 -15.47
CA GLY A 124 3.15 1.90 -14.45
C GLY A 124 3.12 1.03 -13.21
N LEU A 125 4.23 0.97 -12.49
CA LEU A 125 4.38 0.14 -11.31
C LEU A 125 5.26 0.82 -10.27
N SER A 126 4.78 0.85 -9.02
CA SER A 126 5.59 1.20 -7.85
C SER A 126 5.54 0.05 -6.86
N ILE A 127 6.70 -0.26 -6.28
CA ILE A 127 6.92 -1.41 -5.41
C ILE A 127 7.60 -0.93 -4.13
N ALA A 128 7.17 -1.45 -2.98
CA ALA A 128 7.80 -1.24 -1.69
C ALA A 128 7.76 -2.53 -0.86
N HIS A 129 8.75 -2.70 0.02
CA HIS A 129 8.80 -3.84 0.92
C HIS A 129 9.59 -3.53 2.17
N GLU A 130 9.24 -4.28 3.20
CA GLU A 130 9.96 -4.48 4.45
C GLU A 130 10.16 -5.99 4.65
N ASP A 131 10.75 -6.39 5.77
CA ASP A 131 11.11 -7.79 6.04
C ASP A 131 9.94 -8.78 5.92
N SER A 132 8.74 -8.37 6.34
CA SER A 132 7.56 -9.24 6.47
C SER A 132 6.33 -8.77 5.69
N VAL A 133 6.42 -7.63 4.99
CA VAL A 133 5.31 -7.01 4.24
C VAL A 133 5.85 -6.38 2.97
N ALA A 134 5.07 -6.46 1.91
CA ALA A 134 5.30 -5.68 0.72
C ALA A 134 3.99 -5.14 0.15
N ALA A 135 4.07 -4.01 -0.53
CA ALA A 135 2.94 -3.42 -1.22
C ALA A 135 3.35 -3.01 -2.64
N SER A 136 2.41 -3.07 -3.56
CA SER A 136 2.61 -2.63 -4.94
C SER A 136 1.36 -1.95 -5.45
N VAL A 137 1.57 -0.89 -6.22
CA VAL A 137 0.52 -0.20 -6.96
C VAL A 137 0.85 -0.26 -8.44
N ALA A 138 -0.11 -0.72 -9.24
CA ALA A 138 -0.05 -0.74 -10.68
C ALA A 138 -1.15 0.17 -11.25
N TRP A 139 -0.88 0.86 -12.36
CA TRP A 139 -1.86 1.70 -13.05
C TRP A 139 -1.59 1.69 -14.56
N PRO A 140 -2.60 1.88 -15.42
CA PRO A 140 -2.39 1.90 -16.87
C PRO A 140 -1.53 3.10 -17.27
N VAL A 141 -0.56 2.87 -18.15
CA VAL A 141 0.13 3.99 -18.81
C VAL A 141 -0.81 4.58 -19.84
N SER A 142 -0.98 5.90 -19.83
CA SER A 142 -1.78 6.56 -20.87
C SER A 142 -0.99 6.50 -22.18
N SER A 143 -1.51 5.74 -23.16
CA SER A 143 -0.94 5.71 -24.51
C SER A 143 -1.28 7.02 -25.23
N PRO A 144 -0.33 7.67 -25.93
CA PRO A 144 -0.64 8.84 -26.75
C PRO A 144 -1.63 8.54 -27.89
N ASP A 145 -1.78 7.26 -28.29
CA ASP A 145 -2.58 6.87 -29.45
C ASP A 145 -4.03 6.44 -29.15
N SER A 146 -4.48 6.50 -27.89
CA SER A 146 -5.84 6.06 -27.53
C SER A 146 -6.86 7.20 -27.35
N PHE A 147 -6.69 8.32 -28.07
CA PHE A 147 -7.78 9.27 -28.27
C PHE A 147 -8.66 8.80 -29.43
N SER A 148 -9.55 7.84 -29.14
CA SER A 148 -10.75 7.67 -29.97
C SER A 148 -11.71 8.81 -29.61
N PRO A 149 -12.14 9.67 -30.55
CA PRO A 149 -13.01 10.81 -30.24
C PRO A 149 -14.45 10.41 -29.86
N ASN A 150 -14.78 9.12 -29.80
CA ASN A 150 -16.16 8.65 -29.78
C ASN A 150 -16.68 8.10 -28.44
N ASP A 151 -15.91 8.13 -27.34
CA ASP A 151 -16.39 7.64 -26.03
C ASP A 151 -17.03 8.71 -25.15
N SER A 152 -17.51 9.82 -25.72
CA SER A 152 -18.19 10.88 -24.97
C SER A 152 -19.61 10.53 -24.48
N ASN A 153 -20.13 9.30 -24.69
CA ASN A 153 -21.50 8.95 -24.32
C ASN A 153 -21.69 7.56 -23.67
N ALA A 154 -20.63 6.90 -23.20
CA ALA A 154 -20.79 5.64 -22.48
C ALA A 154 -21.03 5.90 -20.97
N SER A 155 -22.30 6.00 -20.58
CA SER A 155 -22.73 5.94 -19.19
C SER A 155 -22.13 4.70 -18.49
N PRO A 156 -21.54 4.80 -17.29
CA PRO A 156 -20.97 3.64 -16.61
C PRO A 156 -22.10 2.67 -16.21
N LYS A 157 -22.17 1.52 -16.92
CA LYS A 157 -23.09 0.43 -16.57
C LYS A 157 -22.63 -0.21 -15.26
N ARG A 158 -23.47 0.00 -14.24
CA ARG A 158 -23.44 -0.62 -12.91
C ARG A 158 -23.27 -2.14 -12.99
N LEU A 159 -22.35 -2.68 -12.18
CA LEU A 159 -22.48 -4.02 -11.64
C LEU A 159 -22.27 -3.97 -10.12
N CYS A 160 -23.30 -3.51 -9.39
CA CYS A 160 -23.40 -3.70 -7.95
C CYS A 160 -24.79 -4.28 -7.67
N ARG A 161 -24.86 -5.52 -7.18
CA ARG A 161 -26.08 -6.11 -6.63
C ARG A 161 -26.07 -5.85 -5.12
N GLY A 162 -27.07 -5.08 -4.66
CA GLY A 162 -27.54 -4.87 -3.27
C GLY A 162 -26.46 -4.66 -2.21
N THR A 163 -26.25 -3.48 -1.64
CA THR A 163 -27.23 -2.71 -0.85
C THR A 163 -26.92 -1.20 -1.01
N GLU A 164 -27.89 -0.33 -0.71
CA GLU A 164 -27.87 1.12 -0.93
C GLU A 164 -26.53 1.82 -0.67
N VAL A 165 -25.79 2.11 -1.75
CA VAL A 165 -24.64 3.02 -1.71
C VAL A 165 -25.14 4.40 -2.14
N VAL A 166 -25.17 5.32 -1.16
CA VAL A 166 -25.27 6.76 -1.37
C VAL A 166 -24.23 7.17 -2.42
N ARG A 167 -24.70 7.68 -3.56
CA ARG A 167 -23.83 8.24 -4.61
C ARG A 167 -23.10 9.47 -4.06
N ALA A 168 -21.84 9.30 -3.68
CA ALA A 168 -20.89 10.40 -3.56
C ALA A 168 -20.05 10.46 -4.84
N HIS A 169 -20.27 11.50 -5.65
CA HIS A 169 -19.39 11.81 -6.76
C HIS A 169 -18.12 12.47 -6.22
N CYS A 170 -17.10 11.67 -5.90
CA CYS A 170 -15.77 12.18 -5.55
C CYS A 170 -15.12 12.78 -6.79
N SER A 171 -15.02 14.10 -6.86
CA SER A 171 -14.18 14.79 -7.84
C SER A 171 -12.94 15.29 -7.12
N LEU A 172 -11.77 14.81 -7.55
CA LEU A 172 -10.50 15.44 -7.19
C LEU A 172 -10.56 16.90 -7.66
N SER A 173 -9.95 17.81 -6.90
CA SER A 173 -9.96 19.27 -7.15
C SER A 173 -9.46 19.66 -8.55
N ASP A 174 -8.90 18.72 -9.33
CA ASP A 174 -8.58 18.92 -10.72
C ASP A 174 -9.36 17.92 -11.60
N ALA A 175 -10.64 18.23 -11.83
CA ALA A 175 -11.55 17.46 -12.69
C ALA A 175 -11.08 17.37 -14.17
N THR A 176 -9.94 17.99 -14.51
CA THR A 176 -9.31 17.98 -15.83
C THR A 176 -8.15 16.99 -15.96
N ALA A 177 -7.61 16.46 -14.85
CA ALA A 177 -6.48 15.54 -14.88
C ALA A 177 -6.89 14.17 -15.43
N THR A 178 -6.45 13.86 -16.65
CA THR A 178 -6.73 12.58 -17.33
C THR A 178 -5.74 11.47 -16.97
N ALA A 179 -4.68 11.77 -16.22
CA ALA A 179 -3.65 10.81 -15.83
C ALA A 179 -3.02 11.15 -14.47
N PHE A 180 -2.62 10.11 -13.74
CA PHE A 180 -1.94 10.21 -12.46
C PHE A 180 -0.69 9.32 -12.45
N ALA A 181 0.35 9.78 -11.76
CA ALA A 181 1.48 8.95 -11.36
C ALA A 181 1.31 8.54 -9.90
N TYR A 182 1.65 7.28 -9.58
CA TYR A 182 1.48 6.71 -8.24
C TYR A 182 2.82 6.26 -7.66
N ALA A 183 2.91 6.35 -6.35
CA ALA A 183 3.98 5.75 -5.57
C ALA A 183 3.38 5.08 -4.33
N ILE A 184 4.01 4.00 -3.90
CA ILE A 184 3.63 3.29 -2.68
C ILE A 184 4.86 3.06 -1.82
N ASP A 185 4.67 3.11 -0.51
CA ASP A 185 5.67 2.75 0.47
C ASP A 185 5.06 1.93 1.61
N VAL A 186 5.89 1.12 2.25
CA VAL A 186 5.56 0.33 3.44
C VAL A 186 6.63 0.60 4.46
N VAL A 187 6.22 0.93 5.68
CA VAL A 187 7.13 1.39 6.72
C VAL A 187 6.89 0.61 8.01
N SER A 188 7.92 -0.05 8.51
CA SER A 188 7.88 -0.68 9.83
C SER A 188 7.88 0.36 10.95
N VAL A 189 6.79 0.43 11.72
CA VAL A 189 6.69 1.34 12.88
C VAL A 189 7.76 1.00 13.91
N ALA A 190 8.01 -0.29 14.12
CA ALA A 190 9.04 -0.79 15.02
C ALA A 190 10.44 -0.31 14.63
N GLU A 191 10.76 -0.35 13.34
CA GLU A 191 12.08 0.02 12.84
C GLU A 191 12.30 1.53 12.89
N VAL A 192 11.30 2.32 12.50
CA VAL A 192 11.35 3.79 12.61
C VAL A 192 11.54 4.21 14.07
N HIS A 193 10.82 3.58 14.99
CA HIS A 193 10.99 3.82 16.42
C HIS A 193 12.42 3.48 16.87
N ARG A 194 12.90 2.28 16.55
CA ARG A 194 14.26 1.82 16.91
C ARG A 194 15.34 2.77 16.39
N VAL A 195 15.26 3.18 15.13
CA VAL A 195 16.24 4.09 14.51
C VAL A 195 16.20 5.46 15.16
N ARG A 196 15.01 6.02 15.41
CA ARG A 196 14.88 7.33 16.09
C ARG A 196 15.45 7.28 17.50
N SER A 197 15.11 6.25 18.28
CA SER A 197 15.58 6.07 19.66
C SER A 197 17.09 5.90 19.71
N ARG A 198 17.67 5.12 18.77
CA ARG A 198 19.12 4.89 18.71
C ARG A 198 19.90 6.07 18.14
N PHE A 199 19.32 6.84 17.21
CA PHE A 199 20.00 7.94 16.52
C PHE A 199 19.18 9.25 16.55
N PRO A 200 19.04 9.90 17.71
CA PRO A 200 18.15 11.07 17.86
C PRO A 200 18.50 12.24 16.92
N ARG A 201 19.80 12.51 16.72
CA ARG A 201 20.27 13.57 15.81
C ARG A 201 19.93 13.29 14.35
N LEU A 202 19.87 12.02 13.96
CA LEU A 202 19.48 11.61 12.61
C LEU A 202 17.96 11.79 12.43
N GLY A 203 17.18 11.36 13.42
CA GLY A 203 15.73 11.57 13.47
C GLY A 203 15.35 13.04 13.34
N GLN A 204 16.03 13.93 14.08
CA GLN A 204 15.79 15.39 14.01
C GLN A 204 16.10 16.00 12.63
N ARG A 205 17.08 15.47 11.90
CA ARG A 205 17.47 15.97 10.58
C ARG A 205 16.55 15.48 9.47
N TRP A 206 16.12 14.22 9.54
CA TRP A 206 15.35 13.57 8.47
C TRP A 206 13.85 13.72 8.64
N MET A 207 13.38 13.97 9.87
CA MET A 207 11.99 14.22 10.20
C MET A 207 11.88 15.44 11.13
N PRO A 208 12.12 16.67 10.64
CA PRO A 208 12.08 17.86 11.48
C PRO A 208 10.68 18.04 12.06
N GLN A 209 10.56 17.72 13.35
CA GLN A 209 9.42 17.93 14.24
C GLN A 209 8.06 17.76 13.56
N CYS A 210 7.65 16.51 13.36
CA CYS A 210 6.23 16.19 13.50
C CYS A 210 5.89 16.51 14.97
N ILE A 211 5.54 17.76 15.26
CA ILE A 211 5.17 18.16 16.61
C ILE A 211 3.82 17.50 16.87
N THR A 212 3.87 16.35 17.52
CA THR A 212 2.70 15.67 18.07
C THR A 212 2.28 16.39 19.35
N ALA A 213 1.96 17.69 19.28
CA ALA A 213 1.29 18.42 20.36
C ALA A 213 -0.17 17.97 20.46
N ALA A 214 -0.36 16.65 20.48
CA ALA A 214 -1.63 15.97 20.59
C ALA A 214 -1.98 15.91 22.08
N SER A 215 -3.23 16.21 22.42
CA SER A 215 -3.71 15.99 23.78
C SER A 215 -3.69 14.49 24.10
N ALA A 216 -3.74 14.12 25.38
CA ALA A 216 -3.90 12.70 25.78
C ALA A 216 -5.16 12.07 25.15
N GLU A 217 -6.20 12.86 24.90
CA GLU A 217 -7.40 12.42 24.20
C GLU A 217 -7.13 12.14 22.71
N ASP A 218 -6.37 13.01 22.04
CA ASP A 218 -6.00 12.81 20.63
C ASP A 218 -5.09 11.60 20.45
N VAL A 219 -4.16 11.38 21.39
CA VAL A 219 -3.29 10.19 21.42
C VAL A 219 -4.14 8.92 21.55
N ARG A 220 -5.02 8.86 22.55
CA ARG A 220 -5.91 7.70 22.77
C ARG A 220 -6.80 7.45 21.56
N ARG A 221 -7.39 8.51 20.99
CA ARG A 221 -8.23 8.40 19.79
C ARG A 221 -7.43 7.89 18.59
N GLY A 222 -6.24 8.43 18.36
CA GLY A 222 -5.36 8.03 17.27
C GLY A 222 -4.97 6.55 17.37
N LEU A 223 -4.51 6.11 18.55
CA LEU A 223 -4.16 4.70 18.77
C LEU A 223 -5.38 3.78 18.64
N ALA A 224 -6.53 4.18 19.19
CA ALA A 224 -7.77 3.44 19.03
C ALA A 224 -8.17 3.31 17.54
N CYS A 225 -7.96 4.35 16.72
CA CYS A 225 -8.19 4.28 15.28
C CYS A 225 -7.27 3.27 14.59
N VAL A 226 -6.00 3.17 15.00
CA VAL A 226 -5.03 2.19 14.46
C VAL A 226 -5.40 0.76 14.85
N GLN A 227 -5.84 0.54 16.10
CA GLN A 227 -6.18 -0.77 16.64
C GLN A 227 -7.51 -1.32 16.10
N LYS A 228 -8.54 -0.45 16.06
CA LYS A 228 -9.94 -0.82 15.76
C LYS A 228 -10.24 -0.97 14.26
N GLN A 229 -9.25 -0.99 13.38
CA GLN A 229 -9.49 -1.04 11.93
C GLN A 229 -10.55 -2.12 11.59
N PRO A 230 -11.70 -1.72 11.01
CA PRO A 230 -12.79 -2.62 10.66
C PRO A 230 -12.34 -3.64 9.60
N PRO A 231 -13.13 -4.70 9.33
CA PRO A 231 -12.80 -5.64 8.25
C PRO A 231 -12.60 -4.87 6.95
N GLU A 232 -11.36 -4.80 6.51
CA GLU A 232 -10.98 -4.10 5.30
C GLU A 232 -11.69 -4.76 4.12
N SER A 233 -12.36 -3.94 3.29
CA SER A 233 -12.95 -4.41 2.04
C SER A 233 -11.81 -4.67 1.05
N GLY A 234 -11.29 -5.89 1.08
CA GLY A 234 -10.32 -6.39 0.13
C GLY A 234 -10.70 -7.81 -0.27
N ALA A 235 -10.62 -8.12 -1.56
CA ALA A 235 -10.82 -9.49 -2.02
C ALA A 235 -9.56 -10.29 -1.68
N GLU A 236 -9.69 -11.30 -0.82
CA GLU A 236 -8.62 -12.28 -0.62
C GLU A 236 -8.47 -13.10 -1.90
N VAL A 237 -7.24 -13.17 -2.40
CA VAL A 237 -6.96 -13.90 -3.64
C VAL A 237 -6.72 -15.38 -3.29
N GLY A 238 -7.78 -16.19 -3.27
CA GLY A 238 -7.65 -17.65 -3.36
C GLY A 238 -8.07 -18.50 -2.14
N VAL A 239 -9.31 -18.37 -1.68
CA VAL A 239 -9.95 -19.43 -0.88
C VAL A 239 -11.10 -20.03 -1.70
N PRO A 240 -11.03 -21.31 -2.13
CA PRO A 240 -12.24 -22.05 -2.45
C PRO A 240 -12.97 -22.30 -1.13
N GLU A 241 -14.22 -21.86 -1.02
CA GLU A 241 -15.11 -22.26 0.07
C GLU A 241 -15.11 -23.79 0.17
N ALA A 242 -14.56 -24.33 1.26
CA ALA A 242 -14.82 -25.69 1.71
C ALA A 242 -14.41 -25.85 3.17
N GLY A 243 -15.42 -25.88 4.04
CA GLY A 243 -15.53 -26.79 5.18
C GLY A 243 -14.45 -26.77 6.26
N HIS A 244 -14.82 -26.18 7.40
CA HIS A 244 -14.38 -26.47 8.78
C HIS A 244 -13.00 -27.12 9.00
N GLY A 245 -12.09 -26.36 9.60
CA GLY A 245 -10.87 -26.92 10.21
C GLY A 245 -9.69 -25.97 10.44
N SER A 246 -9.79 -24.67 10.15
CA SER A 246 -8.81 -23.68 10.62
C SER A 246 -9.30 -23.15 11.95
N GLU A 247 -8.44 -23.08 12.98
CA GLU A 247 -8.74 -22.30 14.18
C GLU A 247 -9.04 -20.86 13.74
N ASP A 248 -10.32 -20.55 13.64
CA ASP A 248 -10.83 -19.21 13.44
C ASP A 248 -10.31 -18.39 14.62
N VAL A 249 -9.22 -17.66 14.41
CA VAL A 249 -8.81 -16.59 15.31
C VAL A 249 -9.96 -15.60 15.28
N SER A 250 -10.87 -15.75 16.24
CA SER A 250 -12.03 -14.89 16.42
C SER A 250 -11.59 -13.44 16.28
N ALA A 251 -12.39 -12.59 15.63
CA ALA A 251 -12.07 -11.17 15.49
C ALA A 251 -11.69 -10.53 16.84
N CYS A 252 -12.27 -11.01 17.96
CA CYS A 252 -11.90 -10.62 19.31
C CYS A 252 -10.45 -10.98 19.69
N GLN A 253 -9.97 -12.18 19.32
CA GLN A 253 -8.57 -12.56 19.52
C GLN A 253 -7.63 -11.74 18.63
N ALA A 254 -8.01 -11.45 17.39
CA ALA A 254 -7.22 -10.62 16.49
C ALA A 254 -7.07 -9.17 16.98
N VAL A 255 -8.12 -8.61 17.60
CA VAL A 255 -8.07 -7.30 18.26
C VAL A 255 -7.17 -7.35 19.50
N GLY A 256 -7.31 -8.38 20.34
CA GLY A 256 -6.46 -8.55 21.53
C GLY A 256 -4.96 -8.67 21.21
N ARG A 257 -4.58 -9.25 20.05
CA ARG A 257 -3.18 -9.30 19.60
C ARG A 257 -2.60 -7.95 19.15
N ARG A 258 -3.44 -6.92 18.98
CA ARG A 258 -3.05 -5.55 18.61
C ARG A 258 -3.03 -4.62 19.82
N ASP A 259 -3.53 -5.05 20.96
CA ASP A 259 -3.53 -4.24 22.17
C ASP A 259 -2.12 -4.25 22.80
N GLY A 260 -1.66 -3.09 23.28
CA GLY A 260 -0.33 -2.98 23.90
C GLY A 260 0.85 -3.31 22.98
N TRP A 261 0.67 -3.36 21.66
CA TRP A 261 1.71 -3.76 20.70
C TRP A 261 3.03 -2.98 20.85
N TRP A 262 2.96 -1.73 21.30
CA TRP A 262 4.11 -0.84 21.49
C TRP A 262 5.04 -1.28 22.63
N GLU A 263 4.53 -2.09 23.58
CA GLU A 263 5.32 -2.69 24.66
C GLU A 263 6.24 -3.80 24.16
N HIS A 264 5.95 -4.33 22.97
CA HIS A 264 6.68 -5.43 22.34
C HIS A 264 7.67 -4.98 21.26
N LEU A 265 7.89 -3.66 21.13
CA LEU A 265 8.89 -3.13 20.21
C LEU A 265 10.32 -3.49 20.66
N PRO A 266 11.29 -3.62 19.72
CA PRO A 266 12.69 -3.90 20.07
C PRO A 266 13.29 -2.89 21.06
N THR A 267 12.82 -1.65 21.01
CA THR A 267 12.96 -0.65 22.06
C THR A 267 11.53 -0.32 22.50
N PRO A 268 11.09 -0.75 23.69
CA PRO A 268 9.72 -0.53 24.12
C PRO A 268 9.41 0.97 24.18
N CYS A 269 8.20 1.35 23.77
CA CYS A 269 7.72 2.70 24.02
C CYS A 269 7.48 2.88 25.52
N GLU A 270 7.89 4.03 26.06
CA GLU A 270 7.71 4.35 27.49
C GLU A 270 6.29 4.83 27.80
N SER A 271 5.55 5.24 26.75
CA SER A 271 4.17 5.73 26.87
C SER A 271 3.36 5.53 25.58
N GLU A 272 2.03 5.64 25.70
CA GLU A 272 1.13 5.72 24.53
C GLU A 272 1.46 6.90 23.62
N ALA A 273 1.95 8.01 24.19
CA ALA A 273 2.37 9.17 23.39
C ALA A 273 3.57 8.86 22.50
N ASP A 274 4.51 8.04 22.98
CA ASP A 274 5.65 7.58 22.18
C ASP A 274 5.24 6.61 21.09
N ALA A 275 4.31 5.70 21.40
CA ALA A 275 3.72 4.78 20.43
C ALA A 275 3.00 5.55 19.31
N TYR A 276 2.18 6.52 19.68
CA TYR A 276 1.51 7.43 18.75
C TYR A 276 2.53 8.17 17.88
N ALA A 277 3.57 8.75 18.49
CA ALA A 277 4.60 9.45 17.75
C ALA A 277 5.35 8.53 16.77
N ALA A 278 5.61 7.27 17.14
CA ALA A 278 6.23 6.30 16.23
C ALA A 278 5.38 6.04 14.98
N VAL A 279 4.06 5.90 15.13
CA VAL A 279 3.14 5.73 14.00
C VAL A 279 3.09 6.97 13.12
N VAL A 280 2.97 8.17 13.71
CA VAL A 280 2.98 9.44 12.97
C VAL A 280 4.27 9.56 12.15
N LEU A 281 5.42 9.23 12.73
CA LEU A 281 6.68 9.27 12.02
C LEU A 281 6.76 8.26 10.88
N ALA A 282 6.25 7.04 11.06
CA ALA A 282 6.20 6.05 9.99
C ALA A 282 5.34 6.54 8.80
N GLN A 283 4.22 7.20 9.07
CA GLN A 283 3.38 7.84 8.04
C GLN A 283 4.15 8.94 7.29
N HIS A 284 4.81 9.83 8.01
CA HIS A 284 5.58 10.91 7.40
C HIS A 284 6.77 10.40 6.60
N TRP A 285 7.43 9.35 7.09
CA TRP A 285 8.51 8.66 6.39
C TRP A 285 8.00 8.09 5.06
N GLY A 286 6.90 7.33 5.10
CA GLY A 286 6.30 6.74 3.90
C GLY A 286 5.85 7.80 2.90
N ALA A 287 5.28 8.91 3.37
CA ALA A 287 4.88 10.03 2.50
C ALA A 287 6.10 10.65 1.79
N ARG A 288 7.20 10.85 2.52
CA ARG A 288 8.46 11.34 1.97
C ARG A 288 9.04 10.37 0.93
N GLU A 289 9.11 9.08 1.23
CA GLU A 289 9.63 8.07 0.29
C GLU A 289 8.75 7.95 -0.96
N CYS A 290 7.44 8.05 -0.81
CA CYS A 290 6.53 8.15 -1.96
C CYS A 290 6.83 9.37 -2.82
N ALA A 291 7.05 10.55 -2.24
CA ALA A 291 7.40 11.76 -2.98
C ALA A 291 8.73 11.62 -3.75
N VAL A 292 9.75 11.00 -3.14
CA VAL A 292 11.02 10.66 -3.83
C VAL A 292 10.76 9.73 -5.01
N LYS A 293 9.95 8.67 -4.81
CA LYS A 293 9.61 7.70 -5.86
C LYS A 293 8.87 8.34 -7.04
N LEU A 294 7.95 9.28 -6.77
CA LEU A 294 7.23 10.03 -7.81
C LEU A 294 8.16 10.89 -8.67
N VAL A 295 9.15 11.52 -8.04
CA VAL A 295 10.17 12.31 -8.74
C VAL A 295 11.12 11.42 -9.57
N GLY A 296 11.35 10.18 -9.14
CA GLY A 296 12.09 9.19 -9.93
C GLY A 296 13.60 9.42 -10.02
N ILE A 297 14.17 10.32 -9.21
CA ILE A 297 15.62 10.62 -9.20
C ILE A 297 16.31 9.75 -8.14
N PRO A 298 17.16 8.77 -8.52
CA PRO A 298 17.85 7.92 -7.57
C PRO A 298 18.77 8.72 -6.63
N GLY A 299 18.84 8.32 -5.36
CA GLY A 299 19.77 8.91 -4.37
C GLY A 299 19.39 10.32 -3.88
N ARG A 300 18.25 10.88 -4.31
CA ARG A 300 17.77 12.19 -3.85
C ARG A 300 16.94 12.05 -2.57
N SER A 301 17.10 13.00 -1.66
CA SER A 301 16.18 13.21 -0.54
C SER A 301 15.13 14.26 -0.88
N PHE A 302 13.87 14.02 -0.52
CA PHE A 302 12.80 15.02 -0.63
C PHE A 302 12.73 15.87 0.64
N ALA A 303 12.78 17.20 0.50
CA ALA A 303 12.78 18.13 1.63
C ALA A 303 11.36 18.44 2.09
N TYR A 304 10.93 17.91 3.24
CA TYR A 304 9.53 18.01 3.68
C TYR A 304 9.03 19.45 3.92
N LYS A 305 9.93 20.41 4.14
CA LYS A 305 9.61 21.84 4.27
C LYS A 305 8.87 22.42 3.06
N CYS A 306 8.90 21.75 1.91
CA CYS A 306 8.20 22.19 0.71
C CYS A 306 6.72 21.77 0.65
N VAL A 307 6.28 20.85 1.52
CA VAL A 307 4.92 20.32 1.56
C VAL A 307 4.08 21.21 2.48
N GLY A 308 3.07 21.85 1.92
CA GLY A 308 2.16 22.73 2.65
C GLY A 308 0.71 22.28 2.51
N ALA A 309 -0.11 22.63 3.50
CA ALA A 309 -1.56 22.51 3.38
C ALA A 309 -2.07 23.33 2.20
N LEU A 310 -2.95 22.75 1.39
CA LEU A 310 -3.67 23.50 0.37
C LEU A 310 -4.70 24.37 1.08
N LEU A 311 -4.54 25.69 1.03
CA LEU A 311 -5.59 26.59 1.43
C LEU A 311 -6.76 26.44 0.44
N PRO A 312 -8.02 26.31 0.92
CA PRO A 312 -9.18 26.27 0.04
C PRO A 312 -9.16 27.55 -0.80
N ARG A 313 -8.93 27.43 -2.12
CA ARG A 313 -9.06 28.57 -3.02
C ARG A 313 -10.52 29.02 -2.97
N GLY A 314 -10.74 30.27 -2.59
CA GLY A 314 -12.06 30.81 -2.31
C GLY A 314 -13.07 30.60 -3.44
N GLY A 315 -14.31 30.27 -3.07
CA GLY A 315 -15.47 30.28 -3.94
C GLY A 315 -16.03 28.90 -4.28
N GLY A 316 -17.04 28.49 -3.50
CA GLY A 316 -18.19 27.74 -4.00
C GLY A 316 -17.96 26.36 -4.62
N ALA A 317 -18.15 25.34 -3.77
CA ALA A 317 -18.42 23.94 -4.09
C ALA A 317 -17.24 23.05 -4.55
N VAL A 318 -17.26 21.84 -3.99
CA VAL A 318 -16.56 20.59 -4.37
C VAL A 318 -15.28 20.26 -3.61
N GLY A 319 -15.37 19.21 -2.78
CA GLY A 319 -14.22 18.50 -2.20
C GLY A 319 -14.38 18.05 -0.74
N ALA A 320 -15.53 17.54 -0.31
CA ALA A 320 -15.82 17.17 1.09
C ALA A 320 -15.00 15.99 1.69
N GLU A 321 -13.93 15.53 1.03
CA GLU A 321 -13.25 14.28 1.41
C GLU A 321 -11.72 14.36 1.54
N SER A 322 -11.07 15.45 1.10
CA SER A 322 -9.61 15.57 1.19
C SER A 322 -9.21 16.52 2.31
N ASN A 323 -8.57 16.00 3.36
CA ASN A 323 -8.03 16.79 4.47
C ASN A 323 -6.67 17.41 4.11
N PRO A 324 -6.31 18.58 4.67
CA PRO A 324 -4.95 19.08 4.56
C PRO A 324 -4.00 18.09 5.22
N PHE A 325 -2.92 17.76 4.53
CA PHE A 325 -1.83 17.01 5.13
C PHE A 325 -1.14 17.87 6.21
N THR A 326 -1.07 17.38 7.44
CA THR A 326 -0.53 18.10 8.61
C THR A 326 0.56 17.28 9.32
N VAL A 327 1.26 17.90 10.28
CA VAL A 327 2.26 17.25 11.15
C VAL A 327 1.68 16.26 12.15
N SER A 328 0.37 16.08 12.16
CA SER A 328 -0.37 15.21 13.08
C SER A 328 -0.60 13.82 12.48
N PHE A 329 -1.20 12.94 13.27
CA PHE A 329 -1.60 11.62 12.80
C PHE A 329 -2.55 11.66 11.60
N MET A 330 -2.21 10.87 10.58
CA MET A 330 -3.09 10.60 9.47
C MET A 330 -4.01 9.44 9.85
N VAL A 331 -5.31 9.68 9.83
CA VAL A 331 -6.32 8.66 10.05
C VAL A 331 -6.26 7.68 8.89
N SER A 332 -6.21 6.38 9.22
CA SER A 332 -6.24 5.32 8.23
C SER A 332 -7.51 5.41 7.38
N HIS A 333 -7.39 5.05 6.10
CA HIS A 333 -8.45 5.12 5.10
C HIS A 333 -9.01 6.53 4.84
N SER A 334 -8.24 7.58 5.17
CA SER A 334 -8.59 8.97 4.85
C SER A 334 -7.70 9.49 3.73
N LEU A 335 -8.31 10.26 2.83
CA LEU A 335 -7.60 10.95 1.74
C LEU A 335 -7.09 12.31 2.25
N TYR A 336 -5.81 12.56 2.02
CA TYR A 336 -5.14 13.81 2.33
C TYR A 336 -4.61 14.47 1.07
N SER A 337 -4.49 15.79 1.10
CA SER A 337 -3.95 16.57 0.00
C SER A 337 -2.93 17.60 0.49
N ALA A 338 -1.91 17.83 -0.32
CA ALA A 338 -0.82 18.74 0.00
C ALA A 338 -0.27 19.43 -1.26
N GLY A 339 0.00 20.72 -1.16
CA GLY A 339 0.70 21.47 -2.20
C GLY A 339 2.21 21.31 -2.02
N VAL A 340 2.94 21.19 -3.12
CA VAL A 340 4.41 21.16 -3.12
C VAL A 340 4.92 22.51 -3.63
N SER A 341 5.94 23.06 -3.00
CA SER A 341 6.50 24.37 -3.33
C SER A 341 8.02 24.33 -3.60
N GLY A 342 8.59 25.44 -4.07
CA GLY A 342 10.03 25.60 -4.24
C GLY A 342 10.66 24.65 -5.27
N VAL A 343 11.89 24.18 -4.98
CA VAL A 343 12.68 23.33 -5.90
C VAL A 343 12.03 21.98 -6.17
N GLU A 344 11.30 21.44 -5.19
CA GLU A 344 10.57 20.17 -5.36
C GLU A 344 9.41 20.33 -6.35
N ALA A 345 8.66 21.44 -6.28
CA ALA A 345 7.61 21.74 -7.24
C ALA A 345 8.15 21.86 -8.67
N ALA A 346 9.29 22.55 -8.85
CA ALA A 346 9.95 22.66 -10.14
C ALA A 346 10.47 21.29 -10.64
N THR A 347 10.84 20.39 -9.73
CA THR A 347 11.28 19.04 -10.10
C THR A 347 10.10 18.19 -10.57
N LEU A 348 8.97 18.23 -9.86
CA LEU A 348 7.74 17.56 -10.29
C LEU A 348 7.30 18.05 -11.67
N ALA A 349 7.29 19.37 -11.89
CA ALA A 349 6.96 19.96 -13.18
C ALA A 349 7.88 19.46 -14.32
N LYS A 350 9.19 19.34 -14.06
CA LYS A 350 10.16 18.77 -15.03
C LYS A 350 9.88 17.30 -15.38
N GLN A 351 9.26 16.55 -14.47
CA GLN A 351 8.82 15.17 -14.71
C GLN A 351 7.41 15.11 -15.31
N GLY A 352 6.84 16.26 -15.72
CA GLY A 352 5.48 16.32 -16.23
C GLY A 352 4.42 16.08 -15.16
N LEU A 353 4.72 16.34 -13.88
CA LEU A 353 3.81 16.14 -12.75
C LEU A 353 3.40 17.50 -12.17
N GLN A 354 2.16 17.60 -11.73
CA GLN A 354 1.70 18.79 -11.01
C GLN A 354 2.36 18.86 -9.61
N PRO A 355 2.58 20.06 -9.06
CA PRO A 355 3.13 20.23 -7.71
C PRO A 355 2.06 20.00 -6.63
N LEU A 356 1.37 18.86 -6.72
CA LEU A 356 0.24 18.47 -5.89
C LEU A 356 0.40 17.01 -5.49
N LEU A 357 0.21 16.71 -4.21
CA LEU A 357 0.27 15.36 -3.66
C LEU A 357 -1.07 14.99 -3.04
N TYR A 358 -1.59 13.83 -3.42
CA TYR A 358 -2.65 13.15 -2.71
C TYR A 358 -2.05 11.97 -1.95
N LEU A 359 -2.42 11.82 -0.68
CA LEU A 359 -1.87 10.81 0.21
C LEU A 359 -3.01 9.99 0.81
N TYR A 360 -2.84 8.68 0.85
CA TYR A 360 -3.77 7.74 1.44
C TYR A 360 -2.99 6.70 2.22
N THR A 361 -3.41 6.41 3.45
CA THR A 361 -2.65 5.52 4.34
C THR A 361 -3.56 4.56 5.08
N TRP A 362 -3.03 3.38 5.40
CA TRP A 362 -3.66 2.39 6.25
C TRP A 362 -2.59 1.59 6.99
N THR A 363 -3.02 0.77 7.96
CA THR A 363 -2.11 -0.03 8.76
C THR A 363 -2.26 -1.51 8.44
N GLU A 364 -1.13 -2.18 8.21
CA GLU A 364 -1.05 -3.63 8.04
C GLU A 364 -0.50 -4.26 9.31
N TRP A 365 -1.27 -5.17 9.89
CA TRP A 365 -0.85 -5.92 11.06
C TRP A 365 -0.20 -7.24 10.65
N VAL A 366 0.98 -7.50 11.22
CA VAL A 366 1.80 -8.69 10.93
C VAL A 366 2.15 -9.40 12.22
N PRO A 367 2.06 -10.74 12.27
CA PRO A 367 2.49 -11.51 13.43
C PRO A 367 3.97 -11.28 13.75
N PHE A 368 4.23 -10.79 14.95
CA PHE A 368 5.58 -10.69 15.50
C PHE A 368 5.95 -11.94 16.30
N ASN A 369 4.99 -12.42 17.09
CA ASN A 369 5.03 -13.70 17.78
C ASN A 369 3.62 -14.30 17.81
N ARG A 370 3.41 -15.38 18.57
CA ARG A 370 2.11 -16.07 18.63
C ARG A 370 0.98 -15.24 19.24
N THR A 371 1.31 -14.22 20.03
CA THR A 371 0.34 -13.46 20.84
C THR A 371 0.27 -11.98 20.46
N VAL A 372 1.19 -11.48 19.63
CA VAL A 372 1.31 -10.05 19.32
C VAL A 372 1.52 -9.83 17.83
N ASN A 373 0.79 -8.87 17.29
CA ASN A 373 1.00 -8.33 15.96
C ASN A 373 1.67 -6.96 16.04
N LEU A 374 2.57 -6.65 15.12
CA LEU A 374 3.17 -5.33 14.99
C LEU A 374 2.63 -4.58 13.75
N PRO A 375 2.46 -3.25 13.84
CA PRO A 375 1.92 -2.46 12.75
C PRO A 375 2.99 -2.06 11.73
N TYR A 376 2.60 -2.13 10.46
CA TYR A 376 3.30 -1.55 9.32
C TYR A 376 2.39 -0.49 8.72
N VAL A 377 2.92 0.70 8.47
CA VAL A 377 2.16 1.75 7.78
C VAL A 377 2.34 1.57 6.29
N VAL A 378 1.23 1.46 5.56
CA VAL A 378 1.25 1.54 4.09
C VAL A 378 0.85 2.95 3.69
N MET A 379 1.65 3.55 2.81
CA MET A 379 1.42 4.87 2.26
C MET A 379 1.29 4.77 0.75
N LEU A 380 0.18 5.28 0.22
CA LEU A 380 -0.03 5.52 -1.20
C LEU A 380 0.03 7.03 -1.43
N ALA A 381 0.85 7.45 -2.38
CA ALA A 381 0.80 8.80 -2.92
C ALA A 381 0.42 8.77 -4.40
N CYS A 382 -0.27 9.81 -4.85
CA CYS A 382 -0.34 10.11 -6.27
C CYS A 382 -0.20 11.61 -6.54
N THR A 383 0.13 11.92 -7.78
CA THR A 383 0.17 13.28 -8.29
C THR A 383 -0.43 13.32 -9.70
N PRO A 384 -1.24 14.33 -10.04
CA PRO A 384 -1.74 14.49 -11.39
C PRO A 384 -0.59 14.69 -12.37
N CYS A 385 -0.68 14.06 -13.54
CA CYS A 385 0.21 14.40 -14.65
C CYS A 385 -0.23 15.74 -15.26
N SER A 386 0.74 16.57 -15.62
CA SER A 386 0.50 17.81 -16.35
C SER A 386 0.08 17.47 -17.78
N SER A 387 -1.04 18.03 -18.24
CA SER A 387 -1.50 17.91 -19.64
C SER A 387 -0.57 18.59 -20.66
N VAL A 388 0.46 19.30 -20.19
CA VAL A 388 1.39 20.12 -20.96
C VAL A 388 2.72 19.38 -21.24
N ALA A 389 2.70 18.05 -21.31
CA ALA A 389 3.73 17.32 -22.03
C ALA A 389 3.31 17.24 -23.51
N ARG A 390 3.56 18.33 -24.24
CA ARG A 390 3.67 18.31 -25.70
C ARG A 390 5.11 18.59 -26.08
#